data_AF-T1A1R2-F1
#
_entry.id   AF-T1A1R2-F1
#
_cell.length_a   1.000
_cell.length_b   1.000
_cell.length_c   1.000
_cell.angle_alpha   90.00
_cell.angle_beta   90.00
_cell.angle_gamma   90.00
#
_symmetry.space_group_name_H-M   'P 1'
#
loop_
_entity.id
_entity.type
_entity.pdbx_description
1 polymer ?
#
loop_
_entity_poly.entity_id
_entity_poly.type
_entity_poly.pdbx_seq_one_letter_code
_entity_poly.pdbx_strand_id
1 'polypeptide(L)'
;ALFDADRASLLTSVVVHAVKEFGLDLSEIHNDSTSVTFTDAYPEANGGLLRGKVTVALRRSAHNKEHRPDLKQLVWILTVTADGAVPIHYKVADGNTEDSTTHRETWDTLRVLTGRPGFLYVADCKLCTTGAMTYIHEQKGRFLTVLPETRKEEGVFRAWLQNHTPTWQEVPLTEEEKGTGETLAHWKTAEAPERSREGFRIVWVWSAEKERQDQATRAEVVRKAKRN
;
A
#
# COMPACT_ATOMS: atom_id res chain seq x y z
N ALA A 1 4.06 -27.17 20.05
CA ALA A 1 4.10 -27.73 18.67
C ALA A 1 4.24 -26.63 17.62
N LEU A 2 3.19 -25.88 17.23
CA LEU A 2 3.30 -24.86 16.17
C LEU A 2 4.29 -23.72 16.50
N PHE A 3 4.30 -23.25 17.75
CA PHE A 3 5.23 -22.21 18.19
C PHE A 3 6.69 -22.68 18.31
N ASP A 4 6.90 -23.99 18.40
CA ASP A 4 8.22 -24.64 18.44
C ASP A 4 8.76 -24.99 17.05
N ALA A 5 7.86 -25.11 16.07
CA ALA A 5 8.22 -25.46 14.71
C ALA A 5 9.04 -24.34 14.03
N ASP A 6 9.78 -24.72 13.00
CA ASP A 6 10.34 -23.78 12.05
C ASP A 6 9.23 -23.19 11.16
N ARG A 7 8.53 -22.18 11.72
CA ARG A 7 7.43 -21.49 11.05
C ARG A 7 7.87 -20.81 9.74
N ALA A 8 9.12 -20.38 9.63
CA ALA A 8 9.61 -19.76 8.39
C ALA A 8 9.64 -20.80 7.28
N SER A 9 10.29 -21.94 7.50
CA SER A 9 10.30 -23.05 6.54
C SER A 9 8.90 -23.59 6.24
N LEU A 10 8.03 -23.68 7.24
CA LEU A 10 6.62 -24.08 7.04
C LEU A 10 5.89 -23.11 6.12
N LEU A 11 5.94 -21.80 6.40
CA LEU A 11 5.26 -20.78 5.58
C LEU A 11 5.83 -20.75 4.17
N THR A 12 7.15 -20.79 4.01
CA THR A 12 7.79 -20.88 2.70
C THR A 12 7.34 -22.12 1.94
N SER A 13 7.26 -23.28 2.59
CA SER A 13 6.79 -24.51 1.96
C SER A 13 5.33 -24.40 1.49
N VAL A 14 4.46 -23.79 2.30
CA VAL A 14 3.05 -23.56 1.93
C VAL A 14 2.95 -22.63 0.73
N VAL A 15 3.64 -21.50 0.75
CA VAL A 15 3.63 -20.52 -0.34
C VAL A 15 4.18 -21.12 -1.64
N VAL A 16 5.34 -21.80 -1.58
CA VAL A 16 5.94 -22.44 -2.77
C VAL A 16 5.03 -23.52 -3.33
N HIS A 17 4.36 -24.30 -2.47
CA HIS A 17 3.39 -25.28 -2.93
C HIS A 17 2.18 -24.62 -3.60
N ALA A 18 1.60 -23.57 -2.99
CA ALA A 18 0.49 -22.84 -3.58
C ALA A 18 0.83 -22.23 -4.94
N VAL A 19 2.02 -21.60 -5.06
CA VAL A 19 2.51 -21.05 -6.34
C VAL A 19 2.59 -22.13 -7.42
N LYS A 20 3.10 -23.32 -7.09
CA LYS A 20 3.27 -24.41 -8.05
C LYS A 20 1.97 -25.11 -8.41
N GLU A 21 1.14 -25.41 -7.41
CA GLU A 21 -0.11 -26.15 -7.58
C GLU A 21 -1.16 -25.33 -8.34
N PHE A 22 -1.29 -24.05 -7.98
CA PHE A 22 -2.30 -23.17 -8.57
C PHE A 22 -1.76 -22.31 -9.71
N GLY A 23 -0.46 -22.38 -10.01
CA GLY A 23 0.15 -21.61 -11.09
C GLY A 23 0.09 -20.10 -10.89
N LEU A 24 0.22 -19.64 -9.63
CA LEU A 24 0.00 -18.23 -9.26
C LEU A 24 0.91 -17.27 -10.03
N ASP A 25 0.32 -16.22 -10.60
CA ASP A 25 1.11 -15.17 -11.25
C ASP A 25 1.81 -14.26 -10.23
N LEU A 26 3.14 -14.31 -10.23
CA LEU A 26 4.01 -13.46 -9.41
C LEU A 26 4.54 -12.24 -10.18
N SER A 27 3.93 -11.88 -11.32
CA SER A 27 4.33 -10.72 -12.14
C SER A 27 3.85 -9.39 -11.57
N GLU A 28 2.81 -9.40 -10.75
CA GLU A 28 2.26 -8.26 -10.04
C GLU A 28 1.86 -8.67 -8.62
N ILE A 29 2.35 -7.92 -7.64
CA ILE A 29 2.15 -8.21 -6.22
C ILE A 29 1.80 -6.93 -5.46
N HIS A 30 0.86 -7.06 -4.54
CA HIS A 30 0.27 -5.94 -3.80
C HIS A 30 0.68 -6.05 -2.34
N ASN A 31 1.33 -5.02 -1.82
CA ASN A 31 1.75 -4.92 -0.43
C ASN A 31 0.94 -3.85 0.31
N ASP A 32 0.37 -4.24 1.44
CA ASP A 32 -0.32 -3.32 2.34
C ASP A 32 0.04 -3.59 3.79
N SER A 33 -0.09 -2.55 4.62
CA SER A 33 0.16 -2.61 6.06
C SER A 33 -1.06 -2.12 6.85
N THR A 34 -1.59 -3.00 7.68
CA THR A 34 -2.61 -2.64 8.67
C THR A 34 -2.02 -2.63 10.08
N SER A 35 -2.74 -2.08 11.04
CA SER A 35 -2.35 -2.10 12.45
C SER A 35 -3.31 -2.95 13.26
N VAL A 36 -2.77 -3.66 14.24
CA VAL A 36 -3.58 -4.36 15.24
C VAL A 36 -3.38 -3.67 16.59
N THR A 37 -4.47 -3.19 17.17
CA THR A 37 -4.48 -2.50 18.47
C THR A 37 -4.76 -3.48 19.60
N PHE A 38 -4.06 -3.31 20.72
CA PHE A 38 -4.16 -4.20 21.87
C PHE A 38 -4.49 -3.44 23.16
N THR A 39 -5.41 -4.00 23.95
CA THR A 39 -5.76 -3.61 25.32
C THR A 39 -5.13 -4.56 26.33
N ASP A 40 -4.84 -4.09 27.55
CA ASP A 40 -4.18 -4.83 28.65
C ASP A 40 -2.65 -4.83 28.64
N ALA A 41 -2.04 -5.47 29.65
CA ALA A 41 -0.66 -5.23 30.06
C ALA A 41 0.41 -5.93 29.20
N TYR A 42 0.21 -7.19 28.80
CA TYR A 42 1.18 -8.04 28.09
C TYR A 42 2.66 -7.88 28.53
N PRO A 43 2.99 -8.12 29.82
CA PRO A 43 4.34 -7.90 30.33
C PRO A 43 5.43 -8.74 29.62
N GLU A 44 5.05 -9.88 29.05
CA GLU A 44 5.95 -10.79 28.34
C GLU A 44 6.20 -10.38 26.87
N ALA A 45 5.38 -9.49 26.30
CA ALA A 45 5.51 -9.03 24.92
C ALA A 45 6.54 -7.89 24.79
N ASN A 46 7.74 -8.11 25.33
CA ASN A 46 8.79 -7.10 25.45
C ASN A 46 9.82 -7.10 24.30
N GLY A 47 9.64 -7.97 23.30
CA GLY A 47 10.55 -8.15 22.17
C GLY A 47 11.79 -8.98 22.48
N GLY A 48 11.80 -9.67 23.63
CA GLY A 48 12.89 -10.54 24.05
C GLY A 48 13.00 -11.83 23.23
N LEU A 49 14.01 -12.62 23.57
CA LEU A 49 14.23 -13.95 23.00
C LEU A 49 13.24 -14.94 23.61
N LEU A 50 12.40 -15.53 22.77
CA LEU A 50 11.51 -16.62 23.17
C LEU A 50 11.76 -17.81 22.26
N ARG A 51 12.12 -18.96 22.84
CA ARG A 51 12.41 -20.19 22.09
C ARG A 51 13.45 -20.00 20.99
N GLY A 52 14.51 -19.25 21.30
CA GLY A 52 15.61 -18.96 20.37
C GLY A 52 15.28 -17.96 19.25
N LYS A 53 14.11 -17.31 19.28
CA LYS A 53 13.69 -16.34 18.26
C LYS A 53 13.41 -14.99 18.93
N VAL A 54 13.88 -13.91 18.32
CA VAL A 54 13.51 -12.56 18.75
C VAL A 54 12.03 -12.35 18.46
N THR A 55 11.29 -11.89 19.47
CA THR A 55 9.87 -11.59 19.34
C THR A 55 9.65 -10.12 19.00
N VAL A 56 8.46 -9.77 18.51
CA VAL A 56 8.10 -8.37 18.32
C VAL A 56 7.63 -7.78 19.64
N ALA A 57 8.17 -6.62 20.00
CA ALA A 57 7.72 -5.90 21.19
C ALA A 57 6.34 -5.28 20.94
N LEU A 58 5.42 -5.48 21.89
CA LEU A 58 4.12 -4.85 21.88
C LEU A 58 4.21 -3.54 22.68
N ARG A 59 4.38 -2.43 21.97
CA ARG A 59 4.58 -1.10 22.59
C ARG A 59 3.40 -0.18 22.32
N ARG A 60 3.23 0.81 23.21
CA ARG A 60 2.39 1.97 22.93
C ARG A 60 2.95 2.72 21.73
N SER A 61 2.07 3.28 20.91
CA SER A 61 2.43 4.11 19.76
C SER A 61 1.75 5.46 19.86
N ALA A 62 2.55 6.53 19.84
CA ALA A 62 2.02 7.90 19.80
C ALA A 62 1.22 8.16 18.52
N HIS A 63 1.50 7.38 17.47
CA HIS A 63 0.84 7.42 16.16
C HIS A 63 -0.09 6.21 15.97
N ASN A 64 -0.74 5.75 17.04
CA ASN A 64 -1.74 4.70 16.95
C ASN A 64 -2.83 5.09 15.92
N LYS A 65 -3.12 4.18 14.97
CA LYS A 65 -4.03 4.48 13.84
C LYS A 65 -5.49 4.70 14.29
N GLU A 66 -5.87 4.23 15.48
CA GLU A 66 -7.19 4.48 16.08
C GLU A 66 -7.23 5.78 16.93
N HIS A 67 -6.18 6.61 16.85
CA HIS A 67 -6.04 7.84 17.63
C HIS A 67 -6.07 7.61 19.15
N ARG A 68 -5.59 6.44 19.59
CA ARG A 68 -5.50 6.02 20.99
C ARG A 68 -4.05 5.82 21.42
N PRO A 69 -3.31 6.89 21.75
CA PRO A 69 -1.89 6.82 22.07
C PRO A 69 -1.60 6.05 23.37
N ASP A 70 -2.62 5.79 24.19
CA ASP A 70 -2.55 4.96 25.38
C ASP A 70 -2.50 3.44 25.08
N LEU A 71 -2.88 3.03 23.87
CA LEU A 71 -2.96 1.65 23.45
C LEU A 71 -1.69 1.16 22.76
N LYS A 72 -1.47 -0.16 22.86
CA LYS A 72 -0.35 -0.83 22.20
C LYS A 72 -0.73 -1.18 20.77
N GLN A 73 0.25 -1.22 19.87
CA GLN A 73 0.02 -1.47 18.45
C GLN A 73 1.09 -2.40 17.89
N LEU A 74 0.69 -3.25 16.95
CA LEU A 74 1.59 -3.92 16.00
C LEU A 74 1.26 -3.48 14.59
N VAL A 75 2.26 -3.49 13.72
CA VAL A 75 2.06 -3.34 12.27
C VAL A 75 2.04 -4.73 11.66
N TRP A 76 0.98 -5.04 10.92
CA TRP A 76 0.79 -6.27 10.16
C TRP A 76 0.96 -5.96 8.68
N ILE A 77 1.98 -6.55 8.06
CA ILE A 77 2.34 -6.33 6.66
C ILE A 77 2.01 -7.60 5.88
N LEU A 78 1.24 -7.47 4.81
CA LEU A 78 0.83 -8.59 3.96
C LEU A 78 1.16 -8.28 2.51
N THR A 79 1.67 -9.27 1.78
CA THR A 79 1.80 -9.22 0.33
C THR A 79 0.98 -10.32 -0.31
N VAL A 80 0.18 -9.95 -1.31
CA VAL A 80 -0.67 -10.86 -2.07
C VAL A 80 -0.37 -10.78 -3.57
N THR A 81 -0.70 -11.84 -4.31
CA THR A 81 -0.70 -11.83 -5.78
C THR A 81 -1.86 -11.00 -6.33
N ALA A 82 -1.68 -10.35 -7.48
CA ALA A 82 -2.80 -9.73 -8.20
C ALA A 82 -3.81 -10.78 -8.69
N ASP A 83 -3.32 -11.97 -9.05
CA ASP A 83 -4.12 -13.13 -9.42
C ASP A 83 -4.71 -13.81 -8.17
N GLY A 84 -5.94 -13.43 -7.83
CA GLY A 84 -6.73 -14.07 -6.77
C GLY A 84 -6.40 -13.65 -5.33
N ALA A 85 -5.60 -12.59 -5.13
CA ALA A 85 -5.26 -12.06 -3.81
C ALA A 85 -4.65 -13.11 -2.85
N VAL A 86 -3.87 -14.05 -3.38
CA VAL A 86 -3.28 -15.12 -2.58
C VAL A 86 -2.09 -14.60 -1.76
N PRO A 87 -2.08 -14.77 -0.43
CA PRO A 87 -0.95 -14.35 0.40
C PRO A 87 0.33 -15.13 0.09
N ILE A 88 1.42 -14.40 -0.18
CA ILE A 88 2.74 -14.97 -0.51
C ILE A 88 3.84 -14.53 0.45
N HIS A 89 3.62 -13.46 1.20
CA HIS A 89 4.56 -12.98 2.21
C HIS A 89 3.81 -12.23 3.31
N TYR A 90 4.33 -12.32 4.54
CA TYR A 90 3.79 -11.65 5.70
C TYR A 90 4.89 -11.31 6.70
N LYS A 91 4.75 -10.17 7.38
CA LYS A 91 5.66 -9.72 8.44
C LYS A 91 4.87 -8.98 9.53
N VAL A 92 5.28 -9.15 10.79
CA VAL A 92 4.85 -8.28 11.90
C VAL A 92 6.00 -7.44 12.35
N ALA A 93 5.71 -6.17 12.63
CA ALA A 93 6.65 -5.23 13.19
C ALA A 93 6.04 -4.54 14.44
N ASP A 94 6.93 -3.92 15.22
CA ASP A 94 6.52 -3.08 16.34
C ASP A 94 5.64 -1.94 15.81
N GLY A 95 4.61 -1.54 16.57
CA GLY A 95 3.72 -0.44 16.21
C GLY A 95 4.41 0.92 16.03
N ASN A 96 5.68 1.03 16.40
CA ASN A 96 6.54 2.19 16.22
C ASN A 96 7.56 2.04 15.08
N THR A 97 7.57 0.91 14.35
CA THR A 97 8.43 0.74 13.18
C THR A 97 7.99 1.69 12.06
N GLU A 98 8.94 2.42 11.47
CA GLU A 98 8.66 3.32 10.36
C GLU A 98 8.51 2.56 9.04
N ASP A 99 7.34 2.71 8.41
CA ASP A 99 6.97 2.00 7.18
C ASP A 99 7.87 2.30 5.97
N SER A 100 8.51 3.47 5.91
CA SER A 100 9.39 3.84 4.79
C SER A 100 10.59 2.90 4.62
N THR A 101 11.06 2.31 5.73
CA THR A 101 12.16 1.33 5.74
C THR A 101 11.71 -0.09 5.40
N THR A 102 10.42 -0.42 5.61
CA THR A 102 9.92 -1.79 5.48
C THR A 102 9.71 -2.19 4.02
N HIS A 103 9.43 -1.24 3.12
CA HIS A 103 9.21 -1.56 1.70
C HIS A 103 10.46 -2.07 0.99
N ARG A 104 11.65 -1.55 1.31
CA ARG A 104 12.92 -2.05 0.72
C ARG A 104 13.17 -3.50 1.12
N GLU A 105 13.11 -3.80 2.42
CA GLU A 105 13.29 -5.16 2.94
C GLU A 105 12.24 -6.14 2.40
N THR A 106 10.99 -5.68 2.32
CA THR A 106 9.88 -6.46 1.76
C THR A 106 10.11 -6.75 0.28
N TRP A 107 10.51 -5.74 -0.49
CA TRP A 107 10.82 -5.91 -1.92
C TRP A 107 11.99 -6.87 -2.15
N ASP A 108 13.07 -6.77 -1.36
CA ASP A 108 14.21 -7.69 -1.46
C ASP A 108 13.79 -9.14 -1.16
N THR A 109 12.95 -9.34 -0.15
CA THR A 109 12.40 -10.66 0.19
C THR A 109 11.56 -11.21 -0.97
N LEU A 110 10.72 -10.37 -1.57
CA LEU A 110 9.87 -10.73 -2.70
C LEU A 110 10.68 -10.99 -3.96
N ARG A 111 11.79 -10.30 -4.19
CA ARG A 111 12.72 -10.59 -5.27
C ARG A 111 13.33 -11.99 -5.13
N VAL A 112 13.68 -12.41 -3.92
CA VAL A 112 14.16 -13.77 -3.67
C VAL A 112 13.03 -14.78 -3.93
N LEU A 113 11.82 -14.51 -3.41
CA LEU A 113 10.66 -15.39 -3.55
C LEU A 113 10.22 -15.58 -5.02
N THR A 114 10.16 -14.48 -5.78
CA THR A 114 9.77 -14.49 -7.20
C THR A 114 10.90 -14.92 -8.13
N GLY A 115 12.15 -14.95 -7.64
CA GLY A 115 13.34 -15.28 -8.41
C GLY A 115 13.74 -14.22 -9.46
N ARG A 116 13.07 -13.08 -9.51
CA ARG A 116 13.31 -12.01 -10.50
C ARG A 116 13.01 -10.63 -9.92
N PRO A 117 13.68 -9.55 -10.38
CA PRO A 117 13.36 -8.20 -9.92
C PRO A 117 12.17 -7.58 -10.67
N GLY A 118 11.86 -8.04 -11.88
CA GLY A 118 10.96 -7.36 -12.82
C GLY A 118 9.45 -7.45 -12.54
N PHE A 119 9.02 -7.95 -11.38
CA PHE A 119 7.61 -7.89 -10.99
C PHE A 119 7.16 -6.45 -10.72
N LEU A 120 5.86 -6.19 -10.86
CA LEU A 120 5.25 -4.93 -10.48
C LEU A 120 4.92 -4.96 -8.99
N TYR A 121 5.59 -4.10 -8.22
CA TYR A 121 5.35 -3.93 -6.80
C TYR A 121 4.35 -2.80 -6.55
N VAL A 122 3.13 -3.13 -6.17
CA VAL A 122 2.06 -2.17 -5.87
C VAL A 122 2.00 -1.94 -4.37
N ALA A 123 2.07 -0.69 -3.91
CA ALA A 123 1.96 -0.36 -2.49
C ALA A 123 1.35 1.02 -2.23
N ASP A 124 1.04 1.29 -0.96
CA ASP A 124 0.49 2.56 -0.52
C ASP A 124 1.48 3.74 -0.68
N CYS A 125 1.00 4.96 -0.40
CA CYS A 125 1.75 6.19 -0.60
C CYS A 125 3.08 6.30 0.16
N LYS A 126 3.31 5.48 1.19
CA LYS A 126 4.56 5.40 1.96
C LYS A 126 5.70 4.80 1.14
N LEU A 127 5.39 4.08 0.05
CA LEU A 127 6.38 3.69 -0.94
C LEU A 127 6.92 4.90 -1.71
N CYS A 128 6.18 6.01 -1.80
CA CYS A 128 6.52 7.21 -2.57
C CYS A 128 7.62 8.08 -1.93
N THR A 129 8.69 7.45 -1.45
CA THR A 129 9.92 8.12 -1.00
C THR A 129 10.99 8.01 -2.08
N THR A 130 11.82 9.04 -2.22
CA THR A 130 12.96 9.02 -3.16
C THR A 130 13.84 7.79 -2.95
N GLY A 131 14.10 7.43 -1.69
CA GLY A 131 14.92 6.27 -1.33
C GLY A 131 14.33 4.95 -1.79
N ALA A 132 13.06 4.67 -1.49
CA ALA A 132 12.45 3.38 -1.85
C ALA A 132 12.26 3.25 -3.37
N MET A 133 11.71 4.28 -4.03
CA MET A 133 11.48 4.26 -5.49
C MET A 133 12.78 4.12 -6.28
N THR A 134 13.82 4.90 -5.93
CA THR A 134 15.12 4.84 -6.62
C THR A 134 15.77 3.47 -6.44
N TYR A 135 15.70 2.91 -5.23
CA TYR A 135 16.26 1.58 -4.96
C TYR A 135 15.61 0.50 -5.83
N ILE A 136 14.27 0.44 -5.87
CA ILE A 136 13.56 -0.55 -6.69
C ILE A 136 13.93 -0.38 -8.17
N HIS A 137 13.97 0.86 -8.66
CA HIS A 137 14.34 1.15 -10.05
C HIS A 137 15.77 0.72 -10.39
N GLU A 138 16.75 1.06 -9.54
CA GLU A 138 18.16 0.69 -9.72
C GLU A 138 18.35 -0.83 -9.76
N GLN A 139 17.58 -1.55 -8.94
CA GLN A 139 17.55 -3.02 -8.91
C GLN A 139 16.75 -3.64 -10.08
N LYS A 140 16.34 -2.85 -11.08
CA LYS A 140 15.57 -3.26 -12.27
C LYS A 140 14.15 -3.75 -11.95
N GLY A 141 13.59 -3.30 -10.84
CA GLY A 141 12.21 -3.52 -10.46
C GLY A 141 11.23 -2.51 -11.06
N ARG A 142 9.95 -2.85 -10.99
CA ARG A 142 8.83 -1.97 -11.35
C ARG A 142 8.01 -1.71 -10.09
N PHE A 143 7.43 -0.51 -9.98
CA PHE A 143 6.56 -0.18 -8.86
C PHE A 143 5.38 0.68 -9.31
N LEU A 144 4.30 0.61 -8.53
CA LEU A 144 3.14 1.50 -8.59
C LEU A 144 2.83 1.96 -7.16
N THR A 145 2.79 3.27 -6.95
CA THR A 145 2.49 3.88 -5.65
C THR A 145 1.55 5.05 -5.84
N VAL A 146 0.77 5.35 -4.81
CA VAL A 146 0.01 6.60 -4.73
C VAL A 146 0.97 7.76 -4.46
N LEU A 147 0.82 8.85 -5.19
CA LEU A 147 1.54 10.10 -4.95
C LEU A 147 0.87 10.85 -3.77
N PRO A 148 1.55 11.08 -2.63
CA PRO A 148 0.96 11.80 -1.51
C PRO A 148 0.63 13.25 -1.86
N GLU A 149 -0.48 13.79 -1.31
CA GLU A 149 -0.86 15.21 -1.48
C GLU A 149 0.19 16.20 -0.94
N THR A 150 1.05 15.75 -0.03
CA THR A 150 2.14 16.57 0.52
C THR A 150 3.27 16.84 -0.48
N ARG A 151 3.28 16.17 -1.64
CA ARG A 151 4.28 16.36 -2.68
C ARG A 151 3.96 17.57 -3.55
N LYS A 152 5.02 18.29 -3.96
CA LYS A 152 4.90 19.55 -4.72
C LYS A 152 4.20 19.35 -6.07
N GLU A 153 4.37 18.19 -6.68
CA GLU A 153 3.77 17.82 -7.96
C GLU A 153 2.24 17.92 -7.93
N GLU A 154 1.61 17.66 -6.78
CA GLU A 154 0.17 17.81 -6.59
C GLU A 154 -0.27 19.26 -6.75
N GLY A 155 0.39 20.18 -6.04
CA GLY A 155 0.07 21.61 -6.10
C GLY A 155 0.36 22.22 -7.47
N VAL A 156 1.44 21.76 -8.13
CA VAL A 156 1.78 22.16 -9.50
C VAL A 156 0.67 21.73 -10.47
N PHE A 157 0.19 20.49 -10.35
CA PHE A 157 -0.89 20.00 -11.21
C PHE A 157 -2.20 20.76 -10.96
N ARG A 158 -2.56 21.03 -9.70
CA ARG A 158 -3.75 21.85 -9.38
C ARG A 158 -3.66 23.26 -9.97
N ALA A 159 -2.50 23.91 -9.93
CA ALA A 159 -2.30 25.21 -10.54
C ALA A 159 -2.42 25.14 -12.07
N TRP A 160 -1.84 24.08 -12.68
CA TRP A 160 -1.90 23.86 -14.11
C TRP A 160 -3.36 23.67 -14.62
N LEU A 161 -4.19 22.94 -13.87
CA LEU A 161 -5.61 22.72 -14.15
C LEU A 161 -6.45 24.00 -14.22
N GLN A 162 -5.98 25.13 -13.66
CA GLN A 162 -6.72 26.40 -13.73
C GLN A 162 -6.78 26.98 -15.14
N ASN A 163 -5.77 26.68 -15.97
CA ASN A 163 -5.63 27.25 -17.31
C ASN A 163 -5.52 26.18 -18.42
N HIS A 164 -5.58 24.90 -18.05
CA HIS A 164 -5.41 23.78 -18.98
C HIS A 164 -6.39 22.65 -18.68
N THR A 165 -6.69 21.86 -19.71
CA THR A 165 -7.53 20.67 -19.59
C THR A 165 -6.67 19.43 -19.88
N PRO A 166 -6.53 18.47 -18.94
CA PRO A 166 -5.85 17.22 -19.21
C PRO A 166 -6.57 16.44 -20.32
N THR A 167 -5.81 15.73 -21.14
CA THR A 167 -6.37 14.76 -22.08
C THR A 167 -6.77 13.50 -21.31
N TRP A 168 -7.97 13.53 -20.74
CA TRP A 168 -8.53 12.41 -19.99
C TRP A 168 -8.86 11.23 -20.92
N GLN A 169 -8.41 10.05 -20.52
CA GLN A 169 -8.76 8.77 -21.13
C GLN A 169 -9.65 8.00 -20.16
N GLU A 170 -10.81 7.56 -20.62
CA GLU A 170 -11.72 6.74 -19.81
C GLU A 170 -11.09 5.37 -19.55
N VAL A 171 -11.15 4.91 -18.30
CA VAL A 171 -10.79 3.54 -17.95
C VAL A 171 -11.99 2.66 -18.30
N PRO A 172 -11.81 1.64 -19.17
CA PRO A 172 -12.90 0.75 -19.51
C PRO A 172 -13.46 0.04 -18.29
N LEU A 173 -14.79 -0.11 -18.25
CA LEU A 173 -15.44 -0.97 -17.27
C LEU A 173 -14.96 -2.42 -17.42
N THR A 174 -14.76 -3.08 -16.29
CA THR A 174 -14.55 -4.52 -16.21
C THR A 174 -15.80 -5.26 -16.67
N GLU A 175 -15.66 -6.53 -17.06
CA GLU A 175 -16.81 -7.36 -17.44
C GLU A 175 -17.80 -7.55 -16.29
N GLU A 176 -17.32 -7.55 -15.05
CA GLU A 176 -18.15 -7.60 -13.85
C GLU A 176 -18.99 -6.33 -13.68
N GLU A 177 -18.38 -5.15 -13.81
CA GLU A 177 -19.09 -3.85 -13.77
C GLU A 177 -20.11 -3.72 -14.91
N LYS A 178 -19.78 -4.20 -16.13
CA LYS A 178 -20.78 -4.25 -17.21
C LYS A 178 -21.94 -5.18 -16.87
N GLY A 179 -21.66 -6.30 -16.22
CA GLY A 179 -22.65 -7.30 -15.79
C GLY A 179 -23.64 -6.78 -14.74
N THR A 180 -23.26 -5.79 -13.93
CA THR A 180 -24.16 -5.13 -12.96
C THR A 180 -25.05 -4.05 -13.59
N GLY A 181 -24.92 -3.82 -14.91
CA GLY A 181 -25.69 -2.82 -15.66
C GLY A 181 -25.09 -1.42 -15.61
N GLU A 182 -23.84 -1.28 -15.16
CA GLU A 182 -23.13 0.01 -15.21
C GLU A 182 -22.72 0.34 -16.65
N THR A 183 -22.95 1.59 -17.05
CA THR A 183 -22.78 2.05 -18.44
C THR A 183 -21.79 3.20 -18.58
N LEU A 184 -21.30 3.77 -17.48
CA LEU A 184 -20.41 4.92 -17.47
C LEU A 184 -19.09 4.58 -16.77
N ALA A 185 -17.96 4.99 -17.36
CA ALA A 185 -16.66 4.82 -16.76
C ALA A 185 -16.56 5.60 -15.43
N HIS A 186 -16.29 4.90 -14.34
CA HIS A 186 -16.09 5.50 -13.02
C HIS A 186 -14.77 6.24 -12.88
N TRP A 187 -13.81 5.93 -13.75
CA TRP A 187 -12.44 6.39 -13.66
C TRP A 187 -11.97 6.99 -14.98
N LYS A 188 -11.15 8.04 -14.87
CA LYS A 188 -10.42 8.62 -16.00
C LYS A 188 -8.97 8.77 -15.61
N THR A 189 -8.08 8.61 -16.57
CA THR A 189 -6.65 8.80 -16.36
C THR A 189 -6.09 9.86 -17.29
N ALA A 190 -5.10 10.61 -16.84
CA ALA A 190 -4.35 11.54 -17.66
C ALA A 190 -2.86 11.44 -17.31
N GLU A 191 -2.03 11.28 -18.34
CA GLU A 191 -0.58 11.35 -18.18
C GLU A 191 -0.20 12.75 -17.68
N ALA A 192 0.64 12.83 -16.64
CA ALA A 192 1.18 14.11 -16.22
C ALA A 192 2.11 14.69 -17.31
N PRO A 193 2.03 15.99 -17.62
CA PRO A 193 2.96 16.63 -18.56
C PRO A 193 4.42 16.55 -18.09
N GLU A 194 4.62 16.57 -16.77
CA GLU A 194 5.92 16.49 -16.12
C GLU A 194 6.08 15.17 -15.35
N ARG A 195 7.33 14.73 -15.22
CA ARG A 195 7.69 13.57 -14.39
C ARG A 195 7.76 13.98 -12.92
N SER A 196 7.79 12.99 -12.01
CA SER A 196 8.10 13.25 -10.61
C SER A 196 9.48 13.89 -10.47
N ARG A 197 9.76 14.49 -9.31
CA ARG A 197 11.10 15.02 -8.99
C ARG A 197 12.23 14.02 -9.25
N GLU A 198 11.99 12.74 -9.02
CA GLU A 198 12.94 11.64 -9.24
C GLU A 198 12.99 11.15 -10.70
N GLY A 199 12.16 11.71 -11.59
CA GLY A 199 12.10 11.32 -13.00
C GLY A 199 11.13 10.16 -13.28
N PHE A 200 10.24 9.82 -12.34
CA PHE A 200 9.26 8.76 -12.56
C PHE A 200 7.99 9.27 -13.26
N ARG A 201 7.30 8.35 -13.94
CA ARG A 201 6.03 8.62 -14.60
C ARG A 201 4.96 8.92 -13.56
N ILE A 202 4.12 9.93 -13.81
CA ILE A 202 2.94 10.24 -13.01
C ILE A 202 1.70 10.09 -13.90
N VAL A 203 0.69 9.41 -13.38
CA VAL A 203 -0.63 9.29 -14.00
C VAL A 203 -1.65 9.84 -13.01
N TRP A 204 -2.37 10.87 -13.41
CA TRP A 204 -3.47 11.42 -12.63
C TRP A 204 -4.70 10.56 -12.84
N VAL A 205 -5.38 10.23 -11.74
CA VAL A 205 -6.61 9.46 -11.75
C VAL A 205 -7.73 10.35 -11.24
N TRP A 206 -8.81 10.44 -12.02
CA TRP A 206 -10.06 11.04 -11.63
C TRP A 206 -11.08 9.94 -11.38
N SER A 207 -11.94 10.14 -10.37
CA SER A 207 -13.00 9.22 -9.98
C SER A 207 -14.33 9.96 -9.87
N ALA A 208 -15.37 9.42 -10.50
CA ALA A 208 -16.72 9.97 -10.41
C ALA A 208 -17.22 9.95 -8.95
N GLU A 209 -16.91 8.90 -8.21
CA GLU A 209 -17.31 8.79 -6.80
C GLU A 209 -16.61 9.83 -5.93
N LYS A 210 -15.29 9.97 -6.09
CA LYS A 210 -14.54 11.00 -5.35
C LYS A 210 -15.05 12.40 -5.66
N GLU A 211 -15.36 12.69 -6.92
CA GLU A 211 -15.93 14.00 -7.28
C GLU A 211 -17.27 14.26 -6.58
N ARG A 212 -18.18 13.28 -6.54
CA ARG A 212 -19.47 13.40 -5.83
C ARG A 212 -19.25 13.66 -4.34
N GLN A 213 -18.35 12.91 -3.71
CA GLN A 213 -18.02 13.10 -2.29
C GLN A 213 -17.44 14.49 -2.03
N ASP A 214 -16.45 14.92 -2.83
CA ASP A 214 -15.82 16.24 -2.70
C ASP A 214 -16.85 17.38 -2.92
N GLN A 215 -17.81 17.21 -3.85
CA GLN A 215 -18.92 18.16 -4.05
C GLN A 215 -19.83 18.23 -2.81
N ALA A 216 -20.22 17.10 -2.24
CA ALA A 216 -21.06 17.04 -1.04
C ALA A 216 -20.37 17.70 0.16
N THR A 217 -19.09 17.41 0.39
CA THR A 217 -18.29 18.03 1.46
C THR A 217 -18.20 19.55 1.28
N ARG A 218 -17.93 20.04 0.07
CA ARG A 218 -17.90 21.49 -0.21
C ARG A 218 -19.24 22.16 0.05
N ALA A 219 -20.35 21.55 -0.39
CA ALA A 219 -21.69 22.07 -0.14
C ALA A 219 -22.00 22.16 1.36
N GLU A 220 -21.58 21.17 2.14
CA GLU A 220 -21.76 21.18 3.59
C GLU A 220 -20.95 22.31 4.27
N VAL A 221 -19.69 22.50 3.87
CA VAL A 221 -18.83 23.57 4.38
C VAL A 221 -19.42 24.94 4.08
N VAL A 222 -19.87 25.19 2.84
CA VAL A 222 -20.53 26.45 2.45
C VAL A 222 -21.81 26.67 3.26
N ARG A 223 -22.61 25.62 3.47
CA ARG A 223 -23.84 25.70 4.29
C ARG A 223 -23.55 26.06 5.74
N LYS A 224 -22.48 25.50 6.34
CA LYS A 224 -22.05 25.85 7.70
C LYS A 224 -21.57 27.30 7.78
N ALA A 225 -20.79 27.75 6.80
CA ALA A 225 -20.29 29.14 6.73
C ALA A 225 -21.41 30.18 6.58
N LYS A 226 -22.52 29.84 5.91
CA LYS A 226 -23.70 30.73 5.76
C LYS A 226 -24.64 30.76 6.96
N ARG A 227 -24.45 29.88 7.95
CA ARG A 227 -25.27 29.81 9.17
C ARG A 227 -24.67 30.58 10.36
N ASN A 228 -23.39 30.95 10.26
CA ASN A 228 -22.71 31.85 11.17
C ASN A 228 -22.69 33.26 10.59
#